data_AF-A0A2K2D6J9-F1
#
_entry.id   AF-A0A2K2D6J9-F1
#
_cell.length_a   1.000
_cell.length_b   1.000
_cell.length_c   1.000
_cell.angle_alpha   90.00
_cell.angle_beta   90.00
_cell.angle_gamma   90.00
#
_symmetry.space_group_name_H-M   'P 1'
#
loop_
_entity.id
_entity.type
_entity.pdbx_description
1 polymer ?
#
loop_
_entity_poly.entity_id
_entity_poly.type
_entity_poly.pdbx_seq_one_letter_code
_entity_poly.pdbx_strand_id
1 'polypeptide(L)'
;METPLDEQDRFLFSALTKICVNDGRTASFWCNAWLQGERARDIAPMLFQAARRKNRSVKDAITEHNWIRDIRQNFEHHMIHQFANLYMRVVQVHLQEDDPDTISWKLTSSGKYSAKSAYIAQFQGLTCQPFNLFIWKVWAPEKCRFFAWLL
;
A
#
# COMPACT_ATOMS: atom_id res chain seq x y z
N MET A 1 -20.41 2.60 8.52
CA MET A 1 -19.25 2.32 9.38
C MET A 1 -18.07 2.10 8.45
N GLU A 2 -17.11 3.02 8.44
CA GLU A 2 -15.84 2.77 7.74
C GLU A 2 -15.04 1.76 8.56
N THR A 3 -14.54 0.71 7.92
CA THR A 3 -13.60 -0.21 8.55
C THR A 3 -12.35 0.58 8.97
N PRO A 4 -11.86 0.47 10.21
CA PRO A 4 -10.66 1.17 10.66
C PRO A 4 -9.46 0.54 9.94
N LEU A 5 -9.09 1.10 8.80
CA LEU A 5 -8.00 0.62 7.97
C LEU A 5 -6.87 1.65 8.06
N ASP A 6 -5.93 1.37 8.96
CA ASP A 6 -4.84 2.28 9.29
C ASP A 6 -3.81 2.38 8.16
N GLU A 7 -2.97 3.41 8.18
CA GLU A 7 -1.88 3.58 7.21
C GLU A 7 -0.89 2.40 7.26
N GLN A 8 -0.65 1.84 8.45
CA GLN A 8 0.18 0.65 8.61
C GLN A 8 -0.41 -0.56 7.89
N ASP A 9 -1.73 -0.78 7.99
CA ASP A 9 -2.41 -1.84 7.25
C ASP A 9 -2.28 -1.62 5.74
N ARG A 10 -2.48 -0.39 5.25
CA ARG A 10 -2.30 -0.08 3.82
C ARG A 10 -0.88 -0.39 3.34
N PHE A 11 0.12 -0.04 4.14
CA PHE A 11 1.52 -0.32 3.82
C PHE A 11 1.79 -1.82 3.81
N LEU A 12 1.33 -2.56 4.82
CA LEU A 12 1.45 -4.00 4.92
C LEU A 12 0.80 -4.68 3.70
N PHE A 13 -0.47 -4.41 3.44
CA PHE A 13 -1.19 -5.04 2.32
C PHE A 13 -0.51 -4.76 0.98
N SER A 14 -0.08 -3.52 0.73
CA SER A 14 0.61 -3.20 -0.52
C SER A 14 1.98 -3.86 -0.64
N ALA A 15 2.71 -4.07 0.48
CA ALA A 15 3.94 -4.86 0.46
C ALA A 15 3.67 -6.34 0.15
N LEU A 16 2.56 -6.89 0.65
CA LEU A 16 2.16 -8.29 0.50
C LEU A 16 1.42 -8.61 -0.79
N THR A 17 0.94 -7.61 -1.52
CA THR A 17 0.29 -7.79 -2.84
C THR A 17 1.23 -7.51 -3.99
N LYS A 18 1.08 -8.25 -5.09
CA LYS A 18 1.64 -7.94 -6.41
C LYS A 18 0.49 -7.61 -7.35
N ILE A 19 0.62 -6.48 -8.03
CA ILE A 19 -0.39 -5.98 -8.97
C ILE A 19 0.19 -6.12 -10.37
N CYS A 20 -0.52 -6.81 -11.26
CA CYS A 20 -0.23 -6.82 -12.68
C CYS A 20 -1.29 -5.94 -13.36
N VAL A 21 -0.83 -4.87 -13.99
CA VAL A 21 -1.71 -3.94 -14.70
C VAL A 21 -1.99 -4.46 -16.09
N ASN A 22 -3.27 -4.52 -16.43
CA ASN A 22 -3.76 -4.85 -17.75
C ASN A 22 -4.61 -3.67 -18.25
N ASP A 23 -5.92 -3.63 -17.96
CA ASP A 23 -6.80 -2.52 -18.34
C ASP A 23 -6.56 -1.21 -17.56
N GLY A 24 -5.85 -1.28 -16.42
CA GLY A 24 -5.46 -0.14 -15.59
C GLY A 24 -6.62 0.52 -14.84
N ARG A 25 -7.81 -0.08 -14.81
CA ARG A 25 -8.99 0.55 -14.18
C ARG A 25 -9.02 0.38 -12.67
N THR A 26 -8.37 -0.65 -12.15
CA THR A 26 -8.43 -1.02 -10.72
C THR A 26 -7.26 -0.44 -9.95
N ALA A 27 -6.06 -0.47 -10.54
CA ALA A 27 -4.86 0.03 -9.88
C ALA A 27 -4.86 1.57 -9.78
N SER A 28 -4.50 2.12 -8.62
CA SER A 28 -4.24 3.56 -8.46
C SER A 28 -2.86 3.94 -9.00
N PHE A 29 -2.80 5.01 -9.80
CA PHE A 29 -1.55 5.51 -10.37
C PHE A 29 -0.50 5.86 -9.30
N TRP A 30 -0.89 6.47 -8.18
CA TRP A 30 0.07 6.92 -7.17
C TRP A 30 0.31 5.92 -6.05
N CYS A 31 -0.74 5.21 -5.62
CA CYS A 31 -0.74 4.46 -4.36
C CYS A 31 -0.48 2.96 -4.53
N ASN A 32 -0.61 2.41 -5.73
CA ASN A 32 -0.40 0.98 -5.97
C ASN A 32 0.98 0.71 -6.59
N ALA A 33 1.53 -0.46 -6.31
CA ALA A 33 2.86 -0.91 -6.76
C ALA A 33 2.81 -1.49 -8.17
N TRP A 34 2.34 -0.69 -9.12
CA TRP A 34 1.94 -1.14 -10.45
C TRP A 34 3.05 -0.94 -11.50
N LEU A 35 4.02 -0.07 -11.21
CA LEU A 35 5.13 0.24 -12.11
C LEU A 35 6.33 -0.63 -11.73
N GLN A 36 6.39 -1.84 -12.31
CA GLN A 36 7.45 -2.83 -12.02
C GLN A 36 7.54 -3.22 -10.53
N GLY A 37 6.41 -3.19 -9.81
CA GLY A 37 6.37 -3.48 -8.37
C GLY A 37 6.71 -2.30 -7.47
N GLU A 38 6.89 -1.10 -8.03
CA GLU A 38 7.09 0.16 -7.30
C GLU A 38 5.85 1.06 -7.42
N ARG A 39 5.64 1.91 -6.42
CA ARG A 39 4.57 2.92 -6.45
C ARG A 39 5.10 4.21 -7.05
N ALA A 40 4.31 4.90 -7.87
CA ALA A 40 4.74 6.18 -8.45
C ALA A 40 5.07 7.24 -7.39
N ARG A 41 4.39 7.22 -6.23
CA ARG A 41 4.69 8.14 -5.12
C ARG A 41 6.02 7.85 -4.43
N ASP A 42 6.51 6.61 -4.49
CA ASP A 42 7.78 6.21 -3.89
C ASP A 42 8.94 6.59 -4.85
N ILE A 43 8.70 6.54 -6.18
CA ILE A 43 9.63 6.98 -7.23
C ILE A 43 9.73 8.51 -7.32
N ALA A 44 8.59 9.20 -7.20
CA ALA A 44 8.47 10.64 -7.41
C ALA A 44 7.63 11.31 -6.30
N PRO A 45 8.12 11.37 -5.06
CA PRO A 45 7.37 11.88 -3.92
C PRO A 45 6.99 13.36 -4.04
N MET A 46 7.84 14.19 -4.68
CA MET A 46 7.56 15.62 -4.85
C MET A 46 6.43 15.83 -5.88
N LEU A 47 6.40 15.02 -6.94
CA LEU A 47 5.29 15.05 -7.91
C LEU A 47 3.99 14.59 -7.28
N PHE A 48 4.03 13.57 -6.43
CA PHE A 48 2.85 13.14 -5.69
C PHE A 48 2.29 14.25 -4.79
N GLN A 49 3.16 15.01 -4.10
CA GLN A 49 2.75 16.16 -3.31
C GLN A 49 2.12 17.26 -4.17
N ALA A 50 2.72 17.54 -5.33
CA ALA A 50 2.23 18.53 -6.30
C ALA A 50 0.90 18.13 -6.99
N ALA A 51 0.61 16.83 -7.09
CA ALA A 51 -0.55 16.31 -7.79
C ALA A 51 -1.88 16.68 -7.11
N ARG A 52 -2.79 17.28 -7.88
CA ARG A 52 -4.15 17.62 -7.40
C ARG A 52 -5.04 16.39 -7.22
N ARG A 53 -4.88 15.36 -8.07
CA ARG A 53 -5.70 14.14 -8.04
C ARG A 53 -4.83 12.92 -7.72
N LYS A 54 -4.87 12.49 -6.46
CA LYS A 54 -4.04 11.40 -5.94
C LYS A 54 -4.67 10.01 -6.10
N ASN A 55 -6.00 9.94 -6.22
CA ASN A 55 -6.76 8.69 -6.28
C ASN A 55 -7.16 8.28 -7.71
N ARG A 56 -6.41 8.72 -8.72
CA ARG A 56 -6.70 8.40 -10.13
C ARG A 56 -6.31 6.95 -10.46
N SER A 57 -7.09 6.28 -11.29
CA SER A 57 -6.73 4.96 -11.84
C SER A 57 -5.52 5.07 -12.79
N VAL A 58 -4.83 3.96 -13.05
CA VAL A 58 -3.72 3.92 -14.00
C VAL A 58 -4.22 4.25 -15.42
N LYS A 59 -5.37 3.72 -15.83
CA LYS A 59 -5.99 4.02 -17.13
C LYS A 59 -6.22 5.52 -17.29
N ASP A 60 -6.98 6.12 -16.39
CA ASP A 60 -7.35 7.54 -16.48
C ASP A 60 -6.13 8.47 -16.37
N ALA A 61 -5.08 8.02 -15.69
CA ALA A 61 -3.83 8.76 -15.52
C ALA A 61 -3.02 8.78 -16.80
N ILE A 62 -2.85 7.63 -17.44
CA ILE A 62 -2.06 7.46 -18.68
C ILE A 62 -2.80 8.08 -19.86
N THR A 63 -4.12 7.90 -19.96
CA THR A 63 -4.95 8.49 -21.01
C THR A 63 -4.76 10.00 -21.07
N GLU A 64 -4.44 10.51 -22.27
CA GLU A 64 -4.17 11.93 -22.54
C GLU A 64 -3.11 12.57 -21.63
N HIS A 65 -2.23 11.77 -21.03
CA HIS A 65 -1.21 12.22 -20.07
C HIS A 65 -1.81 13.04 -18.91
N ASN A 66 -3.00 12.65 -18.45
CA ASN A 66 -3.71 13.39 -17.42
C ASN A 66 -2.93 13.49 -16.10
N TRP A 67 -2.10 12.51 -15.76
CA TRP A 67 -1.24 12.60 -14.57
C TRP A 67 -0.28 13.80 -14.63
N ILE A 68 0.18 14.18 -15.83
CA ILE A 68 1.00 15.38 -16.05
C ILE A 68 0.15 16.63 -15.85
N ARG A 69 -1.09 16.62 -16.33
CA ARG A 69 -2.04 17.74 -16.12
C ARG A 69 -2.33 17.96 -14.64
N ASP A 70 -2.38 16.88 -13.86
CA ASP A 70 -2.63 16.93 -12.40
C ASP A 70 -1.49 17.58 -11.61
N ILE A 71 -0.24 17.56 -12.11
CA ILE A 71 0.94 18.17 -11.47
C ILE A 71 1.30 19.55 -12.05
N ARG A 72 0.83 19.88 -13.26
CA ARG A 72 1.27 21.05 -14.04
C ARG A 72 1.19 22.39 -13.30
N GLN A 73 0.19 22.57 -12.44
CA GLN A 73 -0.02 23.84 -11.72
C GLN A 73 0.99 24.08 -10.59
N ASN A 74 1.54 23.01 -10.01
CA ASN A 74 2.45 23.05 -8.87
C ASN A 74 3.84 22.51 -9.25
N PHE A 75 4.17 22.56 -10.54
CA PHE A 75 5.42 22.00 -11.04
C PHE A 75 6.56 22.99 -10.84
N GLU A 76 7.61 22.57 -10.14
CA GLU A 76 8.80 23.37 -9.87
C GLU A 76 10.07 22.76 -10.48
N HIS A 77 11.08 23.59 -10.73
CA HIS A 77 12.33 23.19 -11.39
C HIS A 77 13.03 22.01 -10.70
N HIS A 78 13.01 21.97 -9.37
CA HIS A 78 13.66 20.92 -8.59
C HIS A 78 13.00 19.53 -8.79
N MET A 79 11.78 19.47 -9.36
CA MET A 79 11.04 18.24 -9.61
C MET A 79 11.40 17.57 -10.95
N ILE A 80 12.21 18.22 -11.78
CA ILE A 80 12.46 17.78 -13.17
C ILE A 80 13.06 16.38 -13.28
N HIS A 81 13.96 16.02 -12.36
CA HIS A 81 14.58 14.69 -12.33
C HIS A 81 13.55 13.60 -11.99
N GLN A 82 12.68 13.85 -11.00
CA GLN A 82 11.61 12.91 -10.66
C GLN A 82 10.62 12.77 -11.82
N PHE A 83 10.32 13.87 -12.50
CA PHE A 83 9.43 13.87 -13.66
C PHE A 83 10.00 13.05 -14.82
N ALA A 84 11.26 13.29 -15.20
CA ALA A 84 11.90 12.55 -16.27
C ALA A 84 11.97 11.04 -15.96
N ASN A 85 12.35 10.67 -14.73
CA ASN A 85 12.39 9.26 -14.32
C ASN A 85 11.00 8.61 -14.38
N LEU A 86 9.98 9.24 -13.80
CA LEU A 86 8.63 8.69 -13.81
C LEU A 86 8.06 8.61 -15.23
N TYR A 87 8.23 9.66 -16.05
CA TYR A 87 7.77 9.71 -17.42
C TYR A 87 8.36 8.58 -18.28
N MET A 88 9.67 8.37 -18.20
CA MET A 88 10.37 7.32 -18.95
C MET A 88 9.91 5.91 -18.60
N ARG A 89 9.43 5.69 -17.37
CA ARG A 89 8.86 4.40 -16.96
C ARG A 89 7.39 4.28 -17.40
N VAL A 90 6.61 5.34 -17.23
CA VAL A 90 5.17 5.33 -17.59
C VAL A 90 4.98 5.13 -19.09
N VAL A 91 5.83 5.71 -19.95
CA VAL A 91 5.72 5.58 -21.41
C VAL A 91 5.97 4.15 -21.92
N GLN A 92 6.65 3.32 -21.13
CA GLN A 92 6.89 1.91 -21.48
C GLN A 92 5.67 1.03 -21.21
N VAL A 93 4.66 1.53 -20.49
CA VAL A 93 3.49 0.77 -20.10
C VAL A 93 2.45 0.79 -21.23
N HIS A 94 2.04 -0.41 -21.64
CA HIS A 94 1.00 -0.62 -22.63
C HIS A 94 -0.18 -1.31 -21.95
N LEU A 95 -1.33 -0.64 -21.93
CA LEU A 95 -2.55 -1.18 -21.33
C LEU A 95 -3.26 -2.11 -22.31
N GLN A 96 -3.87 -3.17 -21.78
CA GLN A 96 -4.67 -4.13 -22.54
C GLN A 96 -6.14 -3.91 -22.20
N GLU A 97 -6.92 -3.38 -23.13
CA GLU A 97 -8.28 -2.90 -22.81
C GLU A 97 -9.28 -3.99 -22.41
N ASP A 98 -9.02 -5.24 -22.83
CA ASP A 98 -9.94 -6.36 -22.69
C ASP A 98 -9.62 -7.30 -21.50
N ASP A 99 -8.49 -7.09 -20.80
CA ASP A 99 -8.08 -7.93 -19.68
C ASP A 99 -8.07 -7.11 -18.38
N PRO A 100 -8.84 -7.48 -17.34
CA PRO A 100 -8.84 -6.73 -16.08
C PRO A 100 -7.48 -6.82 -15.36
N ASP A 101 -7.15 -5.77 -14.62
CA ASP A 101 -6.02 -5.80 -13.67
C ASP A 101 -6.11 -7.02 -12.72
N THR A 102 -4.96 -7.63 -12.42
CA THR A 102 -4.89 -8.76 -11.49
C THR A 102 -4.09 -8.43 -10.24
N ILE A 103 -4.60 -8.86 -9.08
CA ILE A 103 -3.95 -8.69 -7.77
C ILE A 103 -3.69 -10.08 -7.19
N SER A 104 -2.43 -10.34 -6.86
CA SER A 104 -1.98 -11.60 -6.29
C SER A 104 -1.32 -11.40 -4.92
N TRP A 105 -1.47 -12.39 -4.05
CA TRP A 105 -0.98 -12.40 -2.68
C TRP A 105 0.38 -13.10 -2.58
N LYS A 106 1.44 -12.36 -2.24
CA LYS A 106 2.82 -12.84 -2.25
C LYS A 106 3.12 -13.93 -1.21
N LEU A 107 2.35 -14.00 -0.12
CA LEU A 107 2.62 -14.96 0.99
C LEU A 107 2.13 -16.38 0.72
N THR A 108 1.42 -16.60 -0.38
CA THR A 108 0.95 -17.95 -0.73
C THR A 108 1.49 -18.30 -2.10
N SER A 109 1.93 -19.56 -2.27
CA SER A 109 2.36 -20.08 -3.57
C SER A 109 1.23 -20.04 -4.61
N SER A 110 -0.02 -20.14 -4.17
CA SER A 110 -1.21 -20.01 -5.04
C SER A 110 -1.51 -18.59 -5.50
N GLY A 111 -0.88 -17.57 -4.91
CA GLY A 111 -1.20 -16.16 -5.18
C GLY A 111 -2.56 -15.69 -4.65
N LYS A 112 -3.28 -16.52 -3.89
CA LYS A 112 -4.63 -16.21 -3.37
C LYS A 112 -4.57 -15.64 -1.95
N TYR A 113 -5.38 -14.63 -1.70
CA TYR A 113 -5.56 -14.08 -0.37
C TYR A 113 -6.18 -15.13 0.58
N SER A 114 -5.72 -15.16 1.83
CA SER A 114 -6.42 -15.81 2.93
C SER A 114 -6.30 -14.99 4.22
N ALA A 115 -7.39 -14.88 4.97
CA ALA A 115 -7.40 -14.18 6.25
C ALA A 115 -6.34 -14.72 7.21
N LYS A 116 -6.11 -16.05 7.22
CA LYS A 116 -5.04 -16.70 7.99
C LYS A 116 -3.66 -16.15 7.64
N SER A 117 -3.32 -16.05 6.35
CA SER A 117 -2.01 -15.56 5.93
C SER A 117 -1.81 -14.06 6.23
N ALA A 118 -2.86 -13.25 6.08
CA ALA A 118 -2.82 -11.82 6.41
C ALA A 118 -2.66 -11.60 7.92
N TYR A 119 -3.41 -12.36 8.73
CA TYR A 119 -3.26 -12.35 10.19
C TYR A 119 -1.82 -12.70 10.59
N ILE A 120 -1.27 -13.83 10.11
CA ILE A 120 0.11 -14.22 10.44
C ILE A 120 1.11 -13.11 10.06
N ALA A 121 0.92 -12.47 8.90
CA ALA A 121 1.80 -11.39 8.44
C ALA A 121 1.81 -10.16 9.36
N GLN A 122 0.67 -9.82 9.98
CA GLN A 122 0.60 -8.71 10.94
C GLN A 122 1.48 -8.95 12.18
N PHE A 123 1.71 -10.21 12.55
CA PHE A 123 2.53 -10.58 13.70
C PHE A 123 3.95 -11.05 13.32
N GLN A 124 4.32 -11.04 12.04
CA GLN A 124 5.67 -11.41 11.63
C GLN A 124 6.69 -10.41 12.18
N GLY A 125 7.69 -10.92 12.90
CA GLY A 125 8.74 -10.10 13.51
C GLY A 125 8.41 -9.57 14.91
N LEU A 126 7.19 -9.80 15.42
CA LEU A 126 6.89 -9.55 16.83
C LEU A 126 7.54 -10.64 17.67
N THR A 127 8.44 -10.25 18.56
CA THR A 127 8.87 -11.11 19.65
C THR A 127 7.78 -11.09 20.70
N CYS A 128 7.18 -12.24 20.99
CA CYS A 128 6.29 -12.35 22.14
C CYS A 128 7.09 -11.94 23.37
N GLN A 129 6.73 -10.81 23.99
CA GLN A 129 7.15 -10.57 25.35
C GLN A 129 6.60 -11.73 26.19
N PRO A 130 7.37 -12.26 27.15
CA PRO A 130 6.89 -13.30 28.06
C PRO A 130 5.79 -12.72 28.96
N PHE A 131 4.58 -12.62 28.41
CA PHE A 131 3.39 -12.08 29.07
C PHE A 131 2.96 -12.99 30.23
N ASN A 132 3.37 -14.27 30.19
CA ASN A 132 3.29 -15.19 31.32
C ASN A 132 4.00 -14.66 32.57
N LEU A 133 5.12 -13.93 32.45
CA LEU A 133 5.79 -13.35 33.62
C LEU A 133 4.99 -12.19 34.25
N PHE A 134 4.10 -11.54 33.50
CA PHE A 134 3.25 -10.45 33.98
C PHE A 134 1.91 -10.94 34.53
N ILE A 135 1.29 -11.95 33.91
CA ILE A 135 0.05 -12.55 34.41
C ILE A 135 0.28 -13.24 35.77
N TRP A 136 1.43 -13.90 35.94
CA TRP A 136 1.70 -14.72 37.12
C TRP A 136 2.59 -14.03 38.18
N LYS A 137 3.10 -12.82 37.93
CA LYS A 137 3.65 -11.98 39.00
C LYS A 137 2.51 -11.23 39.66
N VAL A 138 2.26 -11.52 40.93
CA VAL A 138 1.36 -10.76 41.80
C VAL A 138 1.97 -9.37 42.03
N TRP A 139 1.67 -8.43 41.13
CA TRP A 139 2.06 -7.02 41.23
C TRP A 139 0.86 -6.14 41.61
N ALA A 140 -0.06 -6.70 42.40
CA ALA A 140 -1.19 -5.98 42.98
C ALA A 140 -1.31 -6.37 44.47
N PRO A 141 -1.45 -5.39 45.39
CA PRO A 141 -1.77 -5.67 46.79
C PRO A 141 -3.01 -6.56 46.87
N GLU A 142 -3.09 -7.48 47.84
CA GLU A 142 -4.14 -8.52 47.92
C GLU A 142 -5.58 -8.00 47.88
N LYS A 143 -5.78 -6.70 48.13
CA LYS A 143 -7.07 -6.00 48.10
C LYS A 143 -7.56 -5.60 46.69
N CYS A 144 -6.73 -5.76 45.66
CA CYS A 144 -7.08 -5.46 44.26
C CYS A 144 -6.82 -6.69 43.36
N ARG A 145 -7.49 -7.81 43.64
CA ARG A 145 -7.47 -8.99 42.74
C ARG A 145 -8.44 -8.76 41.59
N PHE A 146 -8.00 -8.06 40.55
CA PHE A 146 -8.68 -8.10 39.27
C PHE A 146 -8.12 -9.25 38.44
N PHE A 147 -9.01 -10.04 37.87
CA PHE A 147 -8.65 -11.16 37.03
C PHE A 147 -8.37 -10.68 35.61
N ALA A 148 -7.10 -10.61 35.24
CA ALA A 148 -6.66 -10.18 33.92
C ALA A 148 -7.07 -11.13 32.77
N TRP A 149 -7.66 -12.30 33.06
CA TRP A 149 -8.11 -13.25 32.03
C TRP A 149 -9.43 -12.86 31.34
N LEU A 150 -10.12 -11.83 31.82
CA LEU A 150 -11.38 -11.33 31.25
C LEU A 150 -11.19 -10.14 30.29
N LEU A 151 -9.94 -9.74 30.02
CA LEU A 151 -9.57 -8.70 29.05
C LEU A 151 -9.17 -9.30 27.70
#